data_AF-W0K4W5-F1
#
_entry.id   AF-W0K4W5-F1
#
_cell.length_a   1.000
_cell.length_b   1.000
_cell.length_c   1.000
_cell.angle_alpha   90.00
_cell.angle_beta   90.00
_cell.angle_gamma   90.00
#
_symmetry.space_group_name_H-M   'P 1'
#
loop_
_entity.id
_entity.type
_entity.pdbx_description
1 polymer ?
#
loop_
_entity_poly.entity_id
_entity_poly.type
_entity_poly.pdbx_seq_one_letter_code
_entity_poly.pdbx_strand_id
1 'polypeptide(L)'
;HVDLNGNMLPGYDFISSAPKARDGDQRDNNPADEGDWFDNWDCGGYPDPRREKRFSTWHGSHVAGTIAAVTNNGVGVAGVAYGAKVIPVRVLGKCGGYDSDITDGMYWSAGGHIDGVPDNQNPAQVINMSLGGDGDCSQSSQRIIDKTTNLGALIVIAAGNENQDASRTWPSSCNNVLSVGATTPKGKRAPFSNYGARVHLAAPGTNILSTIDVGQAGPVRSSYGMKAGTSMAAPHVSGVAALVISAANSIGKTLTPSELSDILVRTTSRFNGRLDRGLGSGIVDANAAVNAVLGDQNRAQPRPPVNQPINSGNKVYKSNGKVAIRDLRSVTSGIRVNDQARVGSANITLTLDIRHGDRSQLAVELIAPSGRIYPINHDGKRQPNIVGSVTFGVKNERLQGTWT
;
A
#
# COMPACT_ATOMS: atom_id res chain seq x y z
N HIS A 1 6.44 -21.20 14.51
CA HIS A 1 7.04 -21.94 13.36
C HIS A 1 8.56 -21.86 13.44
N VAL A 2 9.30 -22.96 13.27
CA VAL A 2 10.78 -22.96 13.46
C VAL A 2 11.50 -21.90 12.61
N ASP A 3 10.99 -21.66 11.39
CA ASP A 3 11.53 -20.69 10.43
C ASP A 3 10.95 -19.27 10.57
N LEU A 4 10.18 -19.00 11.63
CA LEU A 4 9.67 -17.67 11.98
C LEU A 4 10.16 -17.20 13.35
N ASN A 5 10.20 -18.10 14.35
CA ASN A 5 10.37 -17.74 15.76
C ASN A 5 11.53 -16.77 16.03
N GLY A 6 12.67 -16.90 15.35
CA GLY A 6 13.82 -16.01 15.52
C GLY A 6 13.60 -14.56 15.07
N ASN A 7 12.58 -14.30 14.25
CA ASN A 7 12.24 -13.00 13.69
C ASN A 7 10.88 -12.45 14.16
N MET A 8 10.18 -13.15 15.05
CA MET A 8 8.94 -12.65 15.65
C MET A 8 9.24 -11.88 16.93
N LEU A 9 8.60 -10.72 17.10
CA LEU A 9 8.49 -10.01 18.37
C LEU A 9 7.13 -10.32 19.02
N PRO A 10 6.98 -10.06 20.34
CA PRO A 10 5.67 -10.09 20.97
C PRO A 10 4.69 -9.17 20.23
N GLY A 11 3.50 -9.70 19.97
CA GLY A 11 2.39 -8.96 19.37
C GLY A 11 1.19 -8.95 20.28
N TYR A 12 0.00 -8.85 19.70
CA TYR A 12 -1.24 -8.77 20.46
C TYR A 12 -2.43 -9.29 19.64
N ASP A 13 -3.38 -9.92 20.32
CA ASP A 13 -4.65 -10.36 19.75
C ASP A 13 -5.73 -9.29 19.96
N PHE A 14 -6.28 -8.82 18.85
CA PHE A 14 -7.34 -7.80 18.82
C PHE A 14 -8.71 -8.39 18.54
N ILE A 15 -8.85 -9.70 18.33
CA ILE A 15 -10.13 -10.34 18.04
C ILE A 15 -11.02 -10.28 19.28
N SER A 16 -12.03 -9.43 19.22
CA SER A 16 -12.97 -9.21 20.33
C SER A 16 -14.01 -10.34 20.47
N SER A 17 -14.10 -11.24 19.50
CA SER A 17 -15.08 -12.32 19.46
C SER A 17 -14.44 -13.67 19.76
N ALA A 18 -14.64 -14.21 20.96
CA ALA A 18 -14.09 -15.50 21.38
C ALA A 18 -14.41 -16.66 20.41
N PRO A 19 -15.63 -16.78 19.82
CA PRO A 19 -15.91 -17.81 18.82
C PRO A 19 -15.08 -17.65 17.52
N LYS A 20 -14.65 -16.43 17.19
CA LYS A 20 -13.76 -16.17 16.04
C LYS A 20 -12.30 -16.43 16.40
N ALA A 21 -11.89 -16.04 17.61
CA ALA A 21 -10.54 -16.14 18.12
C ALA A 21 -10.11 -17.59 18.39
N ARG A 22 -11.00 -18.39 19.01
CA ARG A 22 -10.81 -19.84 19.29
C ARG A 22 -9.67 -20.18 20.27
N ASP A 23 -9.28 -19.23 21.08
CA ASP A 23 -8.28 -19.31 22.16
C ASP A 23 -8.92 -19.37 23.55
N GLY A 24 -10.19 -18.97 23.66
CA GLY A 24 -11.00 -19.13 24.87
C GLY A 24 -11.47 -17.82 25.51
N ASP A 25 -10.98 -16.68 25.02
CA ASP A 25 -11.33 -15.35 25.50
C ASP A 25 -11.39 -14.32 24.34
N GLN A 26 -11.24 -13.03 24.64
CA GLN A 26 -11.34 -11.95 23.66
C GLN A 26 -9.95 -11.41 23.34
N ARG A 27 -9.75 -10.09 23.40
CA ARG A 27 -8.43 -9.48 23.20
C ARG A 27 -7.46 -9.91 24.29
N ASP A 28 -6.31 -10.45 23.89
CA ASP A 28 -5.28 -10.94 24.81
C ASP A 28 -3.87 -10.74 24.23
N ASN A 29 -2.84 -11.12 25.00
CA ASN A 29 -1.43 -10.86 24.65
C ASN A 29 -0.77 -11.98 23.82
N ASN A 30 -1.52 -13.00 23.41
CA ASN A 30 -1.05 -14.14 22.64
C ASN A 30 -1.64 -14.13 21.23
N PRO A 31 -0.97 -13.51 20.23
CA PRO A 31 -1.44 -13.46 18.85
C PRO A 31 -1.24 -14.78 18.07
N ALA A 32 -1.30 -15.93 18.75
CA ALA A 32 -1.15 -17.23 18.12
C ALA A 32 -2.30 -17.49 17.13
N ASP A 33 -1.97 -18.02 15.95
CA ASP A 33 -2.99 -18.46 15.01
C ASP A 33 -3.55 -19.81 15.49
N GLU A 34 -4.76 -19.83 16.03
CA GLU A 34 -5.46 -21.05 16.44
C GLU A 34 -6.05 -21.84 15.26
N GLY A 35 -5.98 -21.27 14.05
CA GLY A 35 -6.56 -21.84 12.83
C GLY A 35 -7.98 -21.35 12.55
N ASP A 36 -8.16 -20.75 11.37
CA ASP A 36 -9.42 -20.17 10.89
C ASP A 36 -10.35 -21.17 10.18
N TRP A 37 -10.06 -22.48 10.29
CA TRP A 37 -10.85 -23.56 9.69
C TRP A 37 -12.34 -23.47 10.04
N PHE A 38 -13.23 -24.01 9.22
CA PHE A 38 -14.63 -24.13 9.61
C PHE A 38 -15.31 -25.24 8.81
N ASP A 39 -16.47 -25.68 9.26
CA ASP A 39 -17.34 -26.61 8.57
C ASP A 39 -18.81 -26.19 8.71
N ASN A 40 -19.71 -26.98 8.14
CA ASN A 40 -21.16 -26.82 8.25
C ASN A 40 -21.69 -25.40 7.97
N TRP A 41 -21.09 -24.68 7.01
CA TRP A 41 -21.42 -23.30 6.68
C TRP A 41 -21.38 -22.34 7.88
N ASP A 42 -20.50 -22.57 8.85
CA ASP A 42 -20.36 -21.71 10.03
C ASP A 42 -20.02 -20.24 9.67
N CYS A 43 -19.45 -20.02 8.48
CA CYS A 43 -19.18 -18.70 7.94
C CYS A 43 -20.27 -18.20 6.96
N GLY A 44 -21.43 -18.84 6.95
CA GLY A 44 -22.58 -18.54 6.11
C GLY A 44 -22.50 -19.07 4.68
N GLY A 45 -23.51 -18.73 3.87
CA GLY A 45 -23.58 -19.08 2.45
C GLY A 45 -24.24 -20.42 2.12
N TYR A 46 -24.93 -21.06 3.07
CA TYR A 46 -25.76 -22.24 2.79
C TYR A 46 -26.78 -21.92 1.68
N PRO A 47 -26.95 -22.81 0.68
CA PRO A 47 -26.38 -24.16 0.53
C PRO A 47 -25.18 -24.24 -0.44
N ASP A 48 -24.41 -23.18 -0.69
CA ASP A 48 -23.28 -23.23 -1.64
C ASP A 48 -22.19 -24.22 -1.16
N PRO A 49 -21.91 -25.33 -1.87
CA PRO A 49 -20.95 -26.33 -1.44
C PRO A 49 -19.51 -25.79 -1.39
N ARG A 50 -19.21 -24.69 -2.10
CA ARG A 50 -17.88 -24.04 -2.05
C ARG A 50 -17.64 -23.29 -0.73
N ARG A 51 -18.71 -23.07 0.05
CA ARG A 51 -18.70 -22.36 1.33
C ARG A 51 -19.05 -23.27 2.52
N GLU A 52 -19.16 -24.58 2.31
CA GLU A 52 -19.51 -25.53 3.37
C GLU A 52 -18.42 -25.64 4.43
N LYS A 53 -17.16 -25.80 4.00
CA LYS A 53 -16.03 -26.02 4.91
C LYS A 53 -14.71 -25.53 4.31
N ARG A 54 -13.74 -25.27 5.18
CA ARG A 54 -12.38 -24.85 4.82
C ARG A 54 -11.39 -25.30 5.88
N PHE A 55 -10.22 -25.77 5.47
CA PHE A 55 -9.09 -25.99 6.38
C PHE A 55 -8.40 -24.67 6.75
N SER A 56 -7.68 -24.69 7.88
CA SER A 56 -6.93 -23.54 8.37
C SER A 56 -5.98 -23.01 7.31
N THR A 57 -5.97 -21.69 7.19
CA THR A 57 -5.26 -21.03 6.10
C THR A 57 -3.80 -20.79 6.44
N TRP A 58 -3.46 -20.62 7.72
CA TRP A 58 -2.14 -20.16 8.16
C TRP A 58 -1.70 -18.88 7.43
N HIS A 59 -2.67 -18.02 7.11
CA HIS A 59 -2.49 -16.88 6.22
C HIS A 59 -1.48 -15.88 6.77
N GLY A 60 -1.63 -15.50 8.05
CA GLY A 60 -0.71 -14.58 8.72
C GLY A 60 0.73 -15.11 8.76
N SER A 61 0.91 -16.40 9.03
CA SER A 61 2.23 -17.05 9.02
C SER A 61 2.87 -17.04 7.63
N HIS A 62 2.10 -17.30 6.57
CA HIS A 62 2.62 -17.25 5.21
C HIS A 62 3.05 -15.84 4.81
N VAL A 63 2.26 -14.83 5.19
CA VAL A 63 2.56 -13.42 4.97
C VAL A 63 3.82 -13.00 5.73
N ALA A 64 3.91 -13.34 7.03
CA ALA A 64 5.07 -13.04 7.87
C ALA A 64 6.36 -13.66 7.32
N GLY A 65 6.30 -14.91 6.84
CA GLY A 65 7.45 -15.58 6.24
C GLY A 65 7.97 -14.89 4.97
N THR A 66 7.06 -14.38 4.12
CA THR A 66 7.47 -13.61 2.93
C THR A 66 8.18 -12.32 3.33
N ILE A 67 7.77 -11.67 4.43
CA ILE A 67 8.44 -10.46 4.93
C ILE A 67 9.82 -10.82 5.52
N ALA A 68 9.87 -11.73 6.49
CA ALA A 68 11.07 -11.95 7.31
C ALA A 68 11.18 -13.37 7.90
N ALA A 69 10.92 -14.42 7.10
CA ALA A 69 11.37 -15.77 7.49
C ALA A 69 12.87 -15.76 7.86
N VAL A 70 13.24 -16.63 8.79
CA VAL A 70 14.61 -16.71 9.32
C VAL A 70 15.54 -17.27 8.24
N THR A 71 16.28 -16.41 7.57
CA THR A 71 17.18 -16.82 6.49
C THR A 71 18.56 -17.22 7.02
N ASN A 72 19.28 -18.08 6.27
CA ASN A 72 20.64 -18.56 6.57
C ASN A 72 20.75 -19.45 7.82
N ASN A 73 19.69 -20.17 8.18
CA ASN A 73 19.63 -21.10 9.31
C ASN A 73 19.74 -22.59 8.90
N GLY A 74 19.92 -22.89 7.61
CA GLY A 74 20.03 -24.24 7.09
C GLY A 74 18.70 -25.00 6.91
N VAL A 75 17.56 -24.34 7.06
CA VAL A 75 16.23 -24.93 6.85
C VAL A 75 15.33 -24.00 6.02
N GLY A 76 14.26 -24.55 5.45
CA GLY A 76 13.11 -23.76 5.02
C GLY A 76 13.33 -22.77 3.88
N VAL A 77 12.89 -21.53 4.09
CA VAL A 77 12.77 -20.48 3.07
C VAL A 77 13.49 -19.20 3.51
N ALA A 78 13.43 -18.15 2.68
CA ALA A 78 14.00 -16.86 3.00
C ALA A 78 12.93 -15.76 3.01
N GLY A 79 13.05 -14.82 3.96
CA GLY A 79 12.27 -13.59 3.96
C GLY A 79 12.91 -12.49 3.11
N VAL A 80 12.10 -11.62 2.51
CA VAL A 80 12.58 -10.48 1.71
C VAL A 80 13.46 -9.54 2.54
N ALA A 81 13.03 -9.20 3.75
CA ALA A 81 13.75 -8.42 4.74
C ALA A 81 14.07 -9.29 5.97
N TYR A 82 14.85 -10.36 5.78
CA TYR A 82 15.15 -11.34 6.82
C TYR A 82 15.90 -10.80 8.06
N GLY A 83 16.47 -9.60 7.99
CA GLY A 83 17.04 -8.88 9.13
C GLY A 83 16.04 -8.02 9.91
N ALA A 84 14.83 -7.82 9.38
CA ALA A 84 13.73 -7.16 10.08
C ALA A 84 13.07 -8.09 11.09
N LYS A 85 12.26 -7.52 11.97
CA LYS A 85 11.39 -8.25 12.90
C LYS A 85 9.93 -8.01 12.57
N VAL A 86 9.08 -8.99 12.87
CA VAL A 86 7.63 -8.95 12.63
C VAL A 86 6.89 -8.97 13.95
N ILE A 87 5.90 -8.09 14.08
CA ILE A 87 4.96 -8.07 15.19
C ILE A 87 3.64 -8.62 14.68
N PRO A 88 3.20 -9.79 15.14
CA PRO A 88 1.93 -10.36 14.73
C PRO A 88 0.79 -9.63 15.46
N VAL A 89 -0.05 -8.95 14.70
CA VAL A 89 -1.26 -8.30 15.24
C VAL A 89 -2.46 -9.08 14.73
N ARG A 90 -2.99 -9.95 15.59
CA ARG A 90 -4.02 -10.91 15.21
C ARG A 90 -5.38 -10.22 15.23
N VAL A 91 -5.96 -10.03 14.05
CA VAL A 91 -7.25 -9.34 13.85
C VAL A 91 -8.23 -10.17 13.03
N LEU A 92 -7.79 -11.33 12.53
CA LEU A 92 -8.57 -12.26 11.73
C LEU A 92 -8.50 -13.64 12.35
N GLY A 93 -9.66 -14.27 12.53
CA GLY A 93 -9.79 -15.65 12.95
C GLY A 93 -10.83 -16.37 12.08
N LYS A 94 -11.62 -17.23 12.70
CA LYS A 94 -12.72 -17.93 12.02
C LYS A 94 -13.68 -16.91 11.36
N CYS A 95 -13.91 -17.10 10.06
CA CYS A 95 -14.78 -16.24 9.24
C CYS A 95 -14.30 -14.77 9.15
N GLY A 96 -13.00 -14.51 9.23
CA GLY A 96 -12.44 -13.16 9.12
C GLY A 96 -12.40 -12.41 10.46
N GLY A 97 -12.58 -11.10 10.42
CA GLY A 97 -12.51 -10.23 11.61
C GLY A 97 -13.40 -9.01 11.47
N TYR A 98 -13.52 -8.23 12.54
CA TYR A 98 -14.27 -6.98 12.52
C TYR A 98 -13.39 -5.81 12.08
N ASP A 99 -13.96 -4.87 11.32
CA ASP A 99 -13.25 -3.66 10.90
C ASP A 99 -12.75 -2.84 12.10
N SER A 100 -13.47 -2.86 13.22
CA SER A 100 -13.04 -2.24 14.48
C SER A 100 -11.76 -2.89 15.04
N ASP A 101 -11.69 -4.21 15.08
CA ASP A 101 -10.52 -4.94 15.57
C ASP A 101 -9.33 -4.72 14.63
N ILE A 102 -9.58 -4.71 13.33
CA ILE A 102 -8.56 -4.43 12.31
C ILE A 102 -8.02 -3.00 12.45
N THR A 103 -8.89 -2.00 12.64
CA THR A 103 -8.47 -0.60 12.73
C THR A 103 -7.78 -0.28 14.06
N ASP A 104 -8.21 -0.86 15.18
CA ASP A 104 -7.52 -0.77 16.48
C ASP A 104 -6.13 -1.41 16.41
N GLY A 105 -6.05 -2.64 15.88
CA GLY A 105 -4.78 -3.35 15.70
C GLY A 105 -3.82 -2.60 14.78
N MET A 106 -4.31 -2.01 13.69
CA MET A 106 -3.52 -1.16 12.79
C MET A 106 -2.98 0.09 13.51
N TYR A 107 -3.81 0.79 14.32
CA TYR A 107 -3.37 1.97 15.05
C TYR A 107 -2.33 1.62 16.12
N TRP A 108 -2.58 0.56 16.89
CA TRP A 108 -1.66 0.03 17.89
C TRP A 108 -0.32 -0.43 17.28
N SER A 109 -0.36 -1.03 16.09
CA SER A 109 0.85 -1.44 15.35
C SER A 109 1.82 -0.27 15.13
N ALA A 110 1.31 0.96 14.92
CA ALA A 110 2.13 2.16 14.75
C ALA A 110 2.54 2.83 16.07
N GLY A 111 2.18 2.25 17.23
CA GLY A 111 2.42 2.86 18.56
C GLY A 111 1.26 3.69 19.08
N GLY A 112 0.07 3.58 18.50
CA GLY A 112 -1.14 4.21 19.03
C GLY A 112 -1.62 3.53 20.31
N HIS A 113 -2.03 4.33 21.30
CA HIS A 113 -2.64 3.83 22.53
C HIS A 113 -4.07 3.32 22.28
N ILE A 114 -4.41 2.16 22.86
CA ILE A 114 -5.76 1.60 22.89
C ILE A 114 -6.10 1.28 24.35
N ASP A 115 -7.22 1.80 24.85
CA ASP A 115 -7.64 1.58 26.24
C ASP A 115 -7.80 0.08 26.53
N GLY A 116 -7.21 -0.36 27.64
CA GLY A 116 -7.23 -1.78 28.05
C GLY A 116 -6.23 -2.67 27.33
N VAL A 117 -5.41 -2.14 26.42
CA VAL A 117 -4.34 -2.87 25.73
C VAL A 117 -2.97 -2.27 26.12
N PRO A 118 -1.96 -3.08 26.48
CA PRO A 118 -0.63 -2.58 26.77
C PRO A 118 -0.01 -1.83 25.59
N ASP A 119 0.69 -0.73 25.85
CA ASP A 119 1.35 0.05 24.79
C ASP A 119 2.40 -0.78 24.03
N ASN A 120 2.37 -0.67 22.70
CA ASN A 120 3.33 -1.34 21.84
C ASN A 120 4.75 -0.78 22.05
N GLN A 121 5.63 -1.58 22.64
CA GLN A 121 7.04 -1.21 22.85
C GLN A 121 7.88 -1.28 21.56
N ASN A 122 7.31 -1.80 20.47
CA ASN A 122 7.96 -1.99 19.19
C ASN A 122 7.11 -1.38 18.05
N PRO A 123 6.85 -0.06 18.01
CA PRO A 123 6.02 0.51 16.96
C PRO A 123 6.59 0.22 15.56
N ALA A 124 5.75 -0.30 14.67
CA ALA A 124 6.14 -0.72 13.33
C ALA A 124 6.24 0.46 12.37
N GLN A 125 7.32 0.51 11.58
CA GLN A 125 7.49 1.50 10.51
C GLN A 125 6.71 1.11 9.23
N VAL A 126 6.37 -0.17 9.08
CA VAL A 126 5.60 -0.72 7.96
C VAL A 126 4.52 -1.65 8.52
N ILE A 127 3.26 -1.41 8.17
CA ILE A 127 2.12 -2.22 8.57
C ILE A 127 1.60 -2.94 7.33
N ASN A 128 1.68 -4.27 7.33
CA ASN A 128 1.18 -5.09 6.24
C ASN A 128 -0.25 -5.58 6.53
N MET A 129 -1.22 -5.10 5.75
CA MET A 129 -2.62 -5.53 5.83
C MET A 129 -2.98 -6.35 4.58
N SER A 130 -2.61 -7.62 4.61
CA SER A 130 -2.94 -8.59 3.56
C SER A 130 -4.41 -9.06 3.62
N LEU A 131 -5.33 -8.12 3.82
CA LEU A 131 -6.74 -8.32 4.10
C LEU A 131 -7.58 -7.26 3.36
N GLY A 132 -8.89 -7.44 3.38
CA GLY A 132 -9.84 -6.49 2.82
C GLY A 132 -11.20 -7.14 2.56
N GLY A 133 -12.14 -6.32 2.11
CA GLY A 133 -13.50 -6.72 1.75
C GLY A 133 -14.15 -5.72 0.82
N ASP A 134 -15.32 -6.10 0.28
CA ASP A 134 -16.15 -5.19 -0.50
C ASP A 134 -16.62 -4.03 0.36
N GLY A 135 -16.62 -2.83 -0.21
CA GLY A 135 -17.06 -1.62 0.48
C GLY A 135 -16.11 -0.45 0.31
N ASP A 136 -16.66 0.75 0.48
CA ASP A 136 -15.89 1.98 0.45
C ASP A 136 -15.24 2.25 1.81
N CYS A 137 -14.15 3.02 1.80
CA CYS A 137 -13.51 3.48 3.01
C CYS A 137 -14.46 4.36 3.81
N SER A 138 -14.87 3.88 4.98
CA SER A 138 -15.68 4.68 5.89
C SER A 138 -14.88 5.88 6.43
N GLN A 139 -15.58 6.95 6.80
CA GLN A 139 -14.91 8.12 7.40
C GLN A 139 -14.21 7.78 8.71
N SER A 140 -14.73 6.84 9.51
CA SER A 140 -14.08 6.39 10.75
C SER A 140 -12.78 5.65 10.43
N SER A 141 -12.80 4.71 9.48
CA SER A 141 -11.59 4.00 9.03
C SER A 141 -10.55 4.96 8.48
N GLN A 142 -10.94 5.92 7.64
CA GLN A 142 -10.00 6.92 7.09
C GLN A 142 -9.32 7.73 8.20
N ARG A 143 -10.07 8.18 9.22
CA ARG A 143 -9.48 8.92 10.35
C ARG A 143 -8.44 8.11 11.11
N ILE A 144 -8.67 6.80 11.29
CA ILE A 144 -7.68 5.93 11.96
C ILE A 144 -6.47 5.73 11.07
N ILE A 145 -6.64 5.47 9.76
CA ILE A 145 -5.54 5.38 8.79
C ILE A 145 -4.67 6.65 8.80
N ASP A 146 -5.29 7.83 8.84
CA ASP A 146 -4.59 9.10 8.89
C ASP A 146 -3.81 9.26 10.19
N LYS A 147 -4.40 8.88 11.34
CA LYS A 147 -3.69 8.87 12.64
C LYS A 147 -2.50 7.92 12.63
N THR A 148 -2.67 6.70 12.12
CA THR A 148 -1.61 5.70 11.99
C THR A 148 -0.47 6.20 11.10
N THR A 149 -0.80 6.84 9.96
CA THR A 149 0.20 7.41 9.05
C THR A 149 0.95 8.58 9.70
N ASN A 150 0.26 9.40 10.50
CA ASN A 150 0.89 10.51 11.24
C ASN A 150 1.85 10.05 12.34
N LEU A 151 1.73 8.81 12.82
CA LEU A 151 2.71 8.16 13.69
C LEU A 151 3.97 7.69 12.93
N GLY A 152 4.00 7.84 11.60
CA GLY A 152 5.16 7.54 10.77
C GLY A 152 5.18 6.14 10.15
N ALA A 153 4.09 5.37 10.26
CA ALA A 153 3.98 4.05 9.67
C ALA A 153 3.45 4.11 8.21
N LEU A 154 4.10 3.37 7.30
CA LEU A 154 3.56 3.09 5.98
C LEU A 154 2.58 1.91 6.04
N ILE A 155 1.35 2.10 5.58
CA ILE A 155 0.33 1.06 5.52
C ILE A 155 0.33 0.44 4.12
N VAL A 156 0.76 -0.82 4.00
CA VAL A 156 0.81 -1.58 2.75
C VAL A 156 -0.34 -2.59 2.74
N ILE A 157 -1.16 -2.56 1.69
CA ILE A 157 -2.42 -3.32 1.65
C ILE A 157 -2.54 -4.20 0.40
N ALA A 158 -3.31 -5.27 0.51
CA ALA A 158 -3.70 -6.08 -0.65
C ALA A 158 -4.79 -5.38 -1.48
N ALA A 159 -4.69 -5.42 -2.81
CA ALA A 159 -5.72 -4.85 -3.69
C ALA A 159 -7.06 -5.63 -3.69
N GLY A 160 -7.04 -6.90 -3.28
CA GLY A 160 -8.18 -7.84 -3.35
C GLY A 160 -8.09 -8.84 -4.51
N ASN A 161 -8.98 -9.83 -4.55
CA ASN A 161 -8.85 -11.06 -5.35
C ASN A 161 -10.10 -11.42 -6.17
N GLU A 162 -10.95 -10.44 -6.47
CA GLU A 162 -12.27 -10.63 -7.08
C GLU A 162 -12.29 -10.23 -8.57
N ASN A 163 -11.13 -9.89 -9.15
CA ASN A 163 -10.99 -9.37 -10.50
C ASN A 163 -11.90 -8.16 -10.76
N GLN A 164 -11.95 -7.23 -9.80
CA GLN A 164 -12.75 -6.02 -9.85
C GLN A 164 -11.90 -4.74 -9.69
N ASP A 165 -12.55 -3.59 -9.81
CA ASP A 165 -11.90 -2.31 -9.54
C ASP A 165 -11.64 -2.16 -8.03
N ALA A 166 -10.38 -1.98 -7.65
CA ALA A 166 -9.94 -1.86 -6.26
C ALA A 166 -10.55 -0.64 -5.54
N SER A 167 -11.07 0.35 -6.28
CA SER A 167 -11.82 1.48 -5.71
C SER A 167 -13.11 1.08 -5.00
N ARG A 168 -13.60 -0.16 -5.20
CA ARG A 168 -14.81 -0.69 -4.57
C ARG A 168 -14.54 -1.54 -3.33
N THR A 169 -13.29 -1.57 -2.89
CA THR A 169 -12.85 -2.43 -1.79
C THR A 169 -12.16 -1.63 -0.71
N TRP A 170 -12.37 -2.02 0.53
CA TRP A 170 -11.65 -1.51 1.68
C TRP A 170 -10.52 -2.50 2.02
N PRO A 171 -9.29 -2.03 2.31
CA PRO A 171 -8.87 -0.63 2.45
C PRO A 171 -8.39 0.07 1.17
N SER A 172 -8.49 -0.54 -0.02
CA SER A 172 -7.93 0.05 -1.26
C SER A 172 -8.58 1.36 -1.72
N SER A 173 -9.82 1.63 -1.31
CA SER A 173 -10.52 2.89 -1.56
C SER A 173 -10.08 4.03 -0.62
N CYS A 174 -9.34 3.74 0.45
CA CYS A 174 -8.83 4.73 1.39
C CYS A 174 -7.67 5.55 0.79
N ASN A 175 -7.41 6.72 1.38
CA ASN A 175 -6.18 7.48 1.17
C ASN A 175 -5.11 7.06 2.19
N ASN A 176 -3.86 7.47 1.99
CA ASN A 176 -2.72 7.17 2.88
C ASN A 176 -2.42 5.67 3.06
N VAL A 177 -2.71 4.88 2.02
CA VAL A 177 -2.40 3.44 1.94
C VAL A 177 -1.68 3.14 0.64
N LEU A 178 -0.77 2.16 0.66
CA LEU A 178 -0.08 1.65 -0.52
C LEU A 178 -0.71 0.33 -0.96
N SER A 179 -1.68 0.39 -1.88
CA SER A 179 -2.36 -0.79 -2.44
C SER A 179 -1.54 -1.52 -3.49
N VAL A 180 -1.43 -2.84 -3.31
CA VAL A 180 -0.56 -3.74 -4.07
C VAL A 180 -1.35 -4.77 -4.88
N GLY A 181 -1.19 -4.72 -6.20
CA GLY A 181 -1.70 -5.73 -7.12
C GLY A 181 -0.81 -6.97 -7.23
N ALA A 182 -1.36 -8.07 -7.74
CA ALA A 182 -0.64 -9.34 -7.90
C ALA A 182 -0.22 -9.58 -9.35
N THR A 183 1.05 -9.95 -9.54
CA THR A 183 1.56 -10.48 -10.82
C THR A 183 1.88 -11.97 -10.74
N THR A 184 1.88 -12.57 -11.92
CA THR A 184 2.36 -13.94 -12.17
C THR A 184 3.88 -13.93 -12.44
N PRO A 185 4.56 -15.10 -12.37
CA PRO A 185 5.95 -15.24 -12.81
C PRO A 185 6.23 -14.75 -14.24
N LYS A 186 5.21 -14.63 -15.08
CA LYS A 186 5.33 -14.11 -16.45
C LYS A 186 5.34 -12.58 -16.53
N GLY A 187 5.30 -11.87 -15.40
CA GLY A 187 5.25 -10.40 -15.34
C GLY A 187 3.92 -9.80 -15.81
N LYS A 188 2.85 -10.60 -15.78
CA LYS A 188 1.47 -10.21 -16.13
C LYS A 188 0.60 -10.18 -14.87
N ARG A 189 -0.48 -9.40 -14.89
CA ARG A 189 -1.51 -9.40 -13.84
C ARG A 189 -2.00 -10.83 -13.57
N ALA A 190 -2.10 -11.22 -12.31
CA ALA A 190 -2.75 -12.45 -11.91
C ALA A 190 -4.26 -12.35 -12.18
N PRO A 191 -4.94 -13.37 -12.75
CA PRO A 191 -6.32 -13.25 -13.18
C PRO A 191 -7.30 -12.76 -12.10
N PHE A 192 -7.07 -13.14 -10.85
CA PHE A 192 -7.88 -12.75 -9.69
C PHE A 192 -7.58 -11.32 -9.19
N SER A 193 -6.43 -10.73 -9.51
CA SER A 193 -6.01 -9.46 -8.89
C SER A 193 -7.00 -8.36 -9.22
N ASN A 194 -7.47 -7.66 -8.19
CA ASN A 194 -8.14 -6.38 -8.41
C ASN A 194 -7.18 -5.38 -9.08
N TYR A 195 -7.76 -4.37 -9.72
CA TYR A 195 -7.08 -3.46 -10.63
C TYR A 195 -7.63 -2.04 -10.54
N GLY A 196 -7.07 -1.11 -11.31
CA GLY A 196 -7.60 0.26 -11.44
C GLY A 196 -6.68 1.31 -10.81
N ALA A 197 -7.17 2.56 -10.76
CA ALA A 197 -6.38 3.71 -10.35
C ALA A 197 -5.96 3.70 -8.87
N ARG A 198 -6.66 2.93 -8.03
CA ARG A 198 -6.32 2.75 -6.61
C ARG A 198 -5.17 1.76 -6.37
N VAL A 199 -4.73 1.01 -7.38
CA VAL A 199 -3.55 0.14 -7.28
C VAL A 199 -2.30 0.96 -7.62
N HIS A 200 -1.37 1.07 -6.68
CA HIS A 200 -0.20 1.96 -6.81
C HIS A 200 0.99 1.26 -7.49
N LEU A 201 1.19 -0.01 -7.18
CA LEU A 201 2.20 -0.88 -7.78
C LEU A 201 1.79 -2.35 -7.63
N ALA A 202 2.58 -3.25 -8.20
CA ALA A 202 2.33 -4.68 -8.12
C ALA A 202 3.55 -5.45 -7.56
N ALA A 203 3.31 -6.68 -7.14
CA ALA A 203 4.36 -7.61 -6.72
C ALA A 203 3.97 -9.06 -7.04
N PRO A 204 4.93 -10.01 -6.96
CA PRO A 204 4.63 -11.43 -7.17
C PRO A 204 3.53 -11.92 -6.23
N GLY A 205 2.45 -12.46 -6.79
CA GLY A 205 1.27 -12.90 -6.03
C GLY A 205 0.74 -14.27 -6.42
N THR A 206 1.45 -15.05 -7.24
CA THR A 206 1.09 -16.44 -7.56
C THR A 206 2.29 -17.36 -7.43
N ASN A 207 2.09 -18.60 -6.99
CA ASN A 207 3.15 -19.57 -6.72
C ASN A 207 4.17 -19.02 -5.71
N ILE A 208 3.69 -18.32 -4.68
CA ILE A 208 4.54 -17.76 -3.64
C ILE A 208 4.68 -18.81 -2.56
N LEU A 209 5.90 -19.32 -2.37
CA LEU A 209 6.24 -20.28 -1.32
C LEU A 209 6.55 -19.51 -0.02
N SER A 210 5.97 -19.96 1.09
CA SER A 210 6.29 -19.42 2.42
C SER A 210 5.93 -20.40 3.54
N THR A 211 6.15 -19.99 4.79
CA THR A 211 5.91 -20.75 6.03
C THR A 211 4.42 -20.91 6.34
N ILE A 212 3.99 -22.13 6.67
CA ILE A 212 2.63 -22.48 7.10
C ILE A 212 2.69 -23.59 8.17
N ASP A 213 1.54 -24.09 8.61
CA ASP A 213 1.45 -25.37 9.32
C ASP A 213 0.71 -26.41 8.45
N VAL A 214 0.96 -27.70 8.68
CA VAL A 214 0.22 -28.79 7.99
C VAL A 214 -1.15 -29.05 8.62
N GLY A 215 -1.40 -28.56 9.83
CA GLY A 215 -2.65 -28.72 10.55
C GLY A 215 -3.83 -28.21 9.73
N GLN A 216 -4.85 -29.06 9.56
CA GLN A 216 -6.08 -28.70 8.86
C GLN A 216 -7.04 -27.89 9.74
N ALA A 217 -6.86 -27.99 11.06
CA ALA A 217 -7.61 -27.29 12.09
C ALA A 217 -6.63 -26.50 12.97
N GLY A 218 -6.30 -26.99 14.17
CA GLY A 218 -5.23 -26.42 14.98
C GLY A 218 -3.83 -26.74 14.44
N PRO A 219 -2.78 -26.10 15.00
CA PRO A 219 -1.39 -26.33 14.60
C PRO A 219 -0.94 -27.76 14.92
N VAL A 220 -0.16 -28.36 14.02
CA VAL A 220 0.36 -29.74 14.14
C VAL A 220 1.86 -29.76 13.93
N ARG A 221 2.35 -29.19 12.82
CA ARG A 221 3.78 -29.20 12.47
C ARG A 221 4.09 -28.11 11.43
N SER A 222 5.16 -27.38 11.71
CA SER A 222 5.76 -26.40 10.79
C SER A 222 6.02 -26.99 9.40
N SER A 223 5.66 -26.25 8.36
CA SER A 223 5.77 -26.65 6.96
C SER A 223 5.84 -25.44 6.02
N TYR A 224 5.89 -25.71 4.73
CA TYR A 224 5.97 -24.70 3.69
C TYR A 224 4.92 -25.00 2.63
N GLY A 225 4.30 -23.95 2.08
CA GLY A 225 3.23 -24.09 1.11
C GLY A 225 3.23 -22.95 0.11
N MET A 226 2.74 -23.23 -1.10
CA MET A 226 2.52 -22.21 -2.11
C MET A 226 1.12 -21.62 -1.97
N LYS A 227 1.03 -20.29 -2.00
CA LYS A 227 -0.25 -19.56 -2.08
C LYS A 227 -0.28 -18.62 -3.28
N ALA A 228 -1.49 -18.19 -3.60
CA ALA A 228 -1.76 -17.14 -4.56
C ALA A 228 -2.78 -16.15 -3.98
N GLY A 229 -2.57 -14.87 -4.26
CA GLY A 229 -3.39 -13.76 -3.79
C GLY A 229 -2.62 -12.45 -3.77
N THR A 230 -3.32 -11.32 -3.83
CA THR A 230 -2.74 -10.00 -3.51
C THR A 230 -2.24 -9.95 -2.06
N SER A 231 -2.80 -10.78 -1.17
CA SER A 231 -2.26 -11.07 0.15
C SER A 231 -0.81 -11.56 0.16
N MET A 232 -0.33 -12.19 -0.91
CA MET A 232 1.06 -12.63 -1.06
C MET A 232 1.92 -11.59 -1.80
N ALA A 233 1.31 -10.69 -2.55
CA ALA A 233 2.00 -9.57 -3.20
C ALA A 233 2.35 -8.46 -2.19
N ALA A 234 1.39 -8.08 -1.33
CA ALA A 234 1.60 -7.07 -0.28
C ALA A 234 2.85 -7.31 0.59
N PRO A 235 3.14 -8.51 1.12
CA PRO A 235 4.31 -8.74 1.96
C PRO A 235 5.65 -8.64 1.22
N HIS A 236 5.69 -8.84 -0.11
CA HIS A 236 6.90 -8.52 -0.87
C HIS A 236 7.20 -7.02 -0.80
N VAL A 237 6.18 -6.18 -0.99
CA VAL A 237 6.32 -4.72 -0.93
C VAL A 237 6.67 -4.26 0.48
N SER A 238 6.04 -4.85 1.50
CA SER A 238 6.37 -4.59 2.91
C SER A 238 7.81 -4.96 3.25
N GLY A 239 8.30 -6.10 2.75
CA GLY A 239 9.70 -6.49 2.88
C GLY A 239 10.64 -5.51 2.17
N VAL A 240 10.34 -5.13 0.93
CA VAL A 240 11.17 -4.14 0.20
C VAL A 240 11.15 -2.78 0.91
N ALA A 241 10.01 -2.36 1.46
CA ALA A 241 9.92 -1.14 2.26
C ALA A 241 10.87 -1.18 3.45
N ALA A 242 10.94 -2.30 4.19
CA ALA A 242 11.90 -2.48 5.28
C ALA A 242 13.36 -2.45 4.80
N LEU A 243 13.69 -3.02 3.63
CA LEU A 243 15.02 -2.91 3.04
C LEU A 243 15.38 -1.44 2.74
N VAL A 244 14.47 -0.67 2.13
CA VAL A 244 14.67 0.76 1.85
C VAL A 244 14.87 1.56 3.14
N ILE A 245 14.08 1.29 4.19
CA ILE A 245 14.25 1.91 5.51
C ILE A 245 15.64 1.59 6.07
N SER A 246 16.08 0.33 6.02
CA SER A 246 17.41 -0.06 6.54
C SER A 246 18.55 0.65 5.82
N ALA A 247 18.44 0.82 4.50
CA ALA A 247 19.40 1.55 3.68
C ALA A 247 19.36 3.07 3.93
N ALA A 248 18.18 3.62 4.22
CA ALA A 248 18.06 5.02 4.63
C ALA A 248 18.73 5.26 5.98
N ASN A 249 18.50 4.36 6.95
CA ASN A 249 19.07 4.43 8.28
C ASN A 249 20.61 4.34 8.26
N SER A 250 21.20 3.52 7.38
CA SER A 250 22.66 3.37 7.28
C SER A 250 23.38 4.66 6.85
N ILE A 251 22.65 5.61 6.26
CA ILE A 251 23.14 6.95 5.89
C ILE A 251 22.52 8.07 6.75
N GLY A 252 21.89 7.74 7.88
CA GLY A 252 21.29 8.70 8.80
C GLY A 252 20.06 9.43 8.25
N LYS A 253 19.35 8.85 7.29
CA LYS A 253 18.13 9.42 6.68
C LYS A 253 16.89 8.72 7.24
N THR A 254 16.00 9.49 7.86
CA THR A 254 14.64 9.02 8.22
C THR A 254 13.69 9.38 7.08
N LEU A 255 12.88 8.41 6.64
CA LEU A 255 11.87 8.61 5.60
C LEU A 255 10.48 8.74 6.22
N THR A 256 9.66 9.63 5.69
CA THR A 256 8.22 9.63 6.00
C THR A 256 7.50 8.51 5.24
N PRO A 257 6.27 8.10 5.64
CA PRO A 257 5.48 7.13 4.89
C PRO A 257 5.28 7.50 3.42
N SER A 258 5.01 8.78 3.14
CA SER A 258 4.85 9.28 1.77
C SER A 258 6.16 9.19 0.98
N GLU A 259 7.31 9.55 1.57
CA GLU A 259 8.61 9.41 0.89
C GLU A 259 8.96 7.97 0.57
N LEU A 260 8.67 7.05 1.50
CA LEU A 260 8.89 5.63 1.31
C LEU A 260 7.98 5.08 0.21
N SER A 261 6.69 5.41 0.24
CA SER A 261 5.73 5.07 -0.81
C SER A 261 6.17 5.57 -2.18
N ASP A 262 6.58 6.84 -2.27
CA ASP A 262 7.05 7.46 -3.52
C ASP A 262 8.28 6.76 -4.09
N ILE A 263 9.24 6.38 -3.23
CA ILE A 263 10.41 5.60 -3.65
C ILE A 263 9.96 4.27 -4.25
N LEU A 264 9.13 3.50 -3.54
CA LEU A 264 8.67 2.18 -4.01
C LEU A 264 7.92 2.26 -5.34
N VAL A 265 7.04 3.25 -5.51
CA VAL A 265 6.23 3.45 -6.73
C VAL A 265 7.09 3.92 -7.91
N ARG A 266 8.03 4.86 -7.70
CA ARG A 266 8.80 5.43 -8.83
C ARG A 266 9.93 4.54 -9.33
N THR A 267 10.35 3.55 -8.53
CA THR A 267 11.48 2.66 -8.86
C THR A 267 11.04 1.28 -9.31
N THR A 268 9.75 1.07 -9.59
CA THR A 268 9.27 -0.23 -10.07
C THR A 268 9.92 -0.65 -11.39
N SER A 269 10.13 -1.95 -11.55
CA SER A 269 10.43 -2.56 -12.83
C SER A 269 9.19 -2.63 -13.72
N ARG A 270 9.38 -2.73 -15.04
CA ARG A 270 8.27 -2.76 -16.01
C ARG A 270 7.56 -4.11 -15.99
N PHE A 271 6.26 -4.08 -16.28
CA PHE A 271 5.53 -5.30 -16.65
C PHE A 271 6.06 -5.91 -17.94
N ASN A 272 5.80 -7.21 -18.12
CA ASN A 272 6.08 -7.87 -19.39
C ASN A 272 5.04 -7.43 -20.43
N GLY A 273 5.32 -6.36 -21.16
CA GLY A 273 4.41 -5.80 -22.17
C GLY A 273 3.11 -5.22 -21.58
N ARG A 274 2.10 -5.03 -22.44
CA ARG A 274 0.83 -4.42 -22.05
C ARG A 274 0.02 -5.33 -21.12
N LEU A 275 -0.59 -4.74 -20.10
CA LEU A 275 -1.58 -5.38 -19.23
C LEU A 275 -3.00 -5.17 -19.76
N ASP A 276 -3.90 -6.06 -19.37
CA ASP A 276 -5.33 -6.02 -19.66
C ASP A 276 -6.09 -4.97 -18.81
N ARG A 277 -5.53 -4.62 -17.65
CA ARG A 277 -6.05 -3.63 -16.69
C ARG A 277 -4.90 -2.85 -16.03
N GLY A 278 -5.21 -1.69 -15.46
CA GLY A 278 -4.24 -0.89 -14.69
C GLY A 278 -3.84 -1.61 -13.40
N LEU A 279 -2.53 -1.70 -13.12
CA LEU A 279 -1.98 -2.42 -11.96
C LEU A 279 -0.87 -1.60 -11.28
N GLY A 280 -1.03 -0.28 -11.29
CA GLY A 280 -0.02 0.66 -10.81
C GLY A 280 1.15 0.87 -11.77
N SER A 281 2.22 1.42 -11.21
CA SER A 281 3.44 1.87 -11.90
C SER A 281 4.30 0.74 -12.49
N GLY A 282 4.30 -0.44 -11.86
CA GLY A 282 5.13 -1.57 -12.25
C GLY A 282 5.23 -2.64 -11.17
N ILE A 283 6.20 -3.53 -11.28
CA ILE A 283 6.51 -4.56 -10.27
C ILE A 283 7.59 -4.01 -9.32
N VAL A 284 7.38 -4.11 -8.01
CA VAL A 284 8.35 -3.65 -6.99
C VAL A 284 9.76 -4.17 -7.29
N ASP A 285 10.75 -3.28 -7.23
CA ASP A 285 12.16 -3.59 -7.49
C ASP A 285 13.01 -3.12 -6.31
N ALA A 286 13.48 -4.09 -5.52
CA ALA A 286 14.25 -3.82 -4.31
C ALA A 286 15.57 -3.11 -4.59
N ASN A 287 16.27 -3.54 -5.64
CA ASN A 287 17.58 -2.99 -5.99
C ASN A 287 17.45 -1.53 -6.43
N ALA A 288 16.49 -1.23 -7.31
CA ALA A 288 16.24 0.13 -7.76
C ALA A 288 15.79 1.04 -6.59
N ALA A 289 14.92 0.54 -5.70
CA ALA A 289 14.43 1.29 -4.54
C ALA A 289 15.55 1.62 -3.53
N VAL A 290 16.38 0.62 -3.17
CA VAL A 290 17.52 0.81 -2.26
C VAL A 290 18.56 1.75 -2.88
N ASN A 291 18.90 1.58 -4.16
CA ASN A 291 19.83 2.48 -4.83
C ASN A 291 19.28 3.91 -4.96
N ALA A 292 17.96 4.09 -5.06
CA ALA A 292 17.37 5.42 -5.10
C ALA A 292 17.49 6.18 -3.77
N VAL A 293 17.63 5.49 -2.62
CA VAL A 293 17.88 6.15 -1.33
C VAL A 293 19.37 6.34 -1.07
N LEU A 294 20.22 5.39 -1.47
CA LEU A 294 21.69 5.49 -1.31
C LEU A 294 22.34 6.43 -2.32
N GLY A 295 21.83 6.49 -3.55
CA GLY A 295 22.33 7.32 -4.65
C GLY A 295 22.16 8.82 -4.47
N ASP A 296 21.38 9.26 -3.48
CA ASP A 296 21.35 10.65 -3.01
C ASP A 296 22.73 11.11 -2.46
N GLN A 297 23.65 10.19 -2.13
CA GLN A 297 25.00 10.51 -1.63
C GLN A 297 25.98 11.00 -2.72
N ASN A 298 25.75 10.70 -4.01
CA ASN A 298 26.56 11.26 -5.11
C ASN A 298 26.10 12.67 -5.52
N ARG A 299 25.15 13.26 -4.79
CA ARG A 299 24.88 14.71 -4.74
C ARG A 299 25.22 15.26 -3.36
N ALA A 300 26.49 15.17 -2.98
CA ALA A 300 27.06 16.14 -2.05
C ALA A 300 27.06 17.53 -2.72
N GLN A 301 25.93 18.21 -2.70
CA GLN A 301 25.92 19.66 -2.64
C GLN A 301 25.81 20.06 -1.16
N PRO A 302 26.59 21.04 -0.71
CA PRO A 302 26.59 21.45 0.69
C PRO A 302 25.18 21.88 1.10
N ARG A 303 24.66 21.32 2.20
CA ARG A 303 23.49 21.87 2.87
C ARG A 303 23.89 23.23 3.48
N PRO A 304 23.28 24.36 3.08
CA PRO A 304 23.39 25.59 3.85
C PRO A 304 22.47 25.53 5.08
N PRO A 305 22.74 26.33 6.12
CA PRO A 305 21.98 26.30 7.36
C PRO A 305 20.52 26.72 7.15
N VAL A 306 19.63 26.13 7.94
CA VAL A 306 18.25 26.57 8.10
C VAL A 306 18.26 27.95 8.74
N ASN A 307 18.03 29.00 7.93
CA ASN A 307 17.33 30.25 8.28
C ASN A 307 17.48 31.24 7.13
N GLN A 308 16.41 31.48 6.37
CA GLN A 308 15.99 32.81 5.88
C GLN A 308 14.68 32.72 5.08
N PRO A 309 13.81 33.77 5.12
CA PRO A 309 12.54 33.78 4.41
C PRO A 309 12.79 33.89 2.90
N ILE A 310 12.12 33.05 2.13
CA ILE A 310 12.29 32.98 0.68
C ILE A 310 11.51 34.12 0.04
N ASN A 311 12.21 35.08 -0.57
CA ASN A 311 11.60 36.10 -1.40
C ASN A 311 11.01 35.48 -2.68
N SER A 312 9.77 35.87 -2.95
CA SER A 312 8.88 35.39 -4.02
C SER A 312 9.34 35.87 -5.40
N GLY A 313 9.84 34.95 -6.22
CA GLY A 313 9.85 35.08 -7.68
C GLY A 313 8.96 34.00 -8.30
N ASN A 314 7.95 34.37 -9.08
CA ASN A 314 7.05 33.40 -9.73
C ASN A 314 7.81 32.60 -10.80
N LYS A 315 8.21 31.36 -10.48
CA LYS A 315 8.80 30.43 -11.45
C LYS A 315 7.70 29.85 -12.34
N VAL A 316 7.96 29.81 -13.65
CA VAL A 316 7.02 29.27 -14.65
C VAL A 316 7.63 28.03 -15.30
N TYR A 317 6.88 26.93 -15.30
CA TYR A 317 7.22 25.67 -15.96
C TYR A 317 6.26 25.44 -17.12
N LYS A 318 6.75 24.97 -18.27
CA LYS A 318 5.94 24.77 -19.49
C LYS A 318 6.16 23.37 -20.06
N SER A 319 5.10 22.75 -20.57
CA SER A 319 5.21 21.61 -21.47
C SER A 319 5.33 22.12 -22.91
N ASN A 320 6.29 21.59 -23.67
CA ASN A 320 6.47 21.94 -25.08
C ASN A 320 5.81 20.91 -26.03
N GLY A 321 5.19 19.85 -25.49
CA GLY A 321 4.57 18.78 -26.27
C GLY A 321 3.08 19.02 -26.49
N LYS A 322 2.63 18.97 -27.75
CA LYS A 322 1.19 18.91 -28.08
C LYS A 322 0.72 17.46 -27.99
N VAL A 323 -0.39 17.23 -27.30
CA VAL A 323 -1.02 15.91 -27.18
C VAL A 323 -2.38 15.93 -27.85
N ALA A 324 -2.63 14.97 -28.75
CA ALA A 324 -3.89 14.88 -29.48
C ALA A 324 -4.97 14.24 -28.61
N ILE A 325 -6.06 14.97 -28.33
CA ILE A 325 -7.25 14.46 -27.66
C ILE A 325 -8.08 13.69 -28.70
N ARG A 326 -8.30 12.39 -28.45
CA ARG A 326 -9.12 11.52 -29.31
C ARG A 326 -10.43 11.18 -28.60
N ASP A 327 -11.49 11.02 -29.37
CA ASP A 327 -12.81 10.66 -28.84
C ASP A 327 -12.75 9.42 -27.95
N LEU A 328 -13.43 9.51 -26.79
CA LEU A 328 -13.54 8.43 -25.79
C LEU A 328 -12.20 7.91 -25.25
N ARG A 329 -11.15 8.74 -25.27
CA ARG A 329 -9.83 8.40 -24.73
C ARG A 329 -9.33 9.47 -23.76
N SER A 330 -8.76 9.03 -22.65
CA SER A 330 -7.97 9.89 -21.76
C SER A 330 -6.58 10.11 -22.34
N VAL A 331 -6.06 11.33 -22.19
CA VAL A 331 -4.70 11.72 -22.56
C VAL A 331 -4.06 12.48 -21.40
N THR A 332 -2.74 12.43 -21.28
CA THR A 332 -1.98 13.11 -20.21
C THR A 332 -0.86 13.94 -20.81
N SER A 333 -0.50 15.05 -20.15
CA SER A 333 0.63 15.90 -20.54
C SER A 333 1.45 16.27 -19.32
N GLY A 334 2.70 15.80 -19.26
CA GLY A 334 3.56 15.99 -18.10
C GLY A 334 4.38 17.27 -18.15
N ILE A 335 4.41 18.02 -17.04
CA ILE A 335 5.38 19.07 -16.76
C ILE A 335 6.28 18.61 -15.62
N ARG A 336 7.59 18.54 -15.87
CA ARG A 336 8.57 18.25 -14.83
C ARG A 336 8.96 19.54 -14.12
N VAL A 337 8.61 19.63 -12.85
CA VAL A 337 8.96 20.75 -11.97
C VAL A 337 10.19 20.37 -11.15
N ASN A 338 11.22 21.20 -11.24
CA ASN A 338 12.45 21.04 -10.48
C ASN A 338 12.54 22.15 -9.41
N ASP A 339 11.55 22.22 -8.55
CA ASP A 339 11.51 23.12 -7.39
C ASP A 339 11.41 22.30 -6.11
N GLN A 340 12.44 22.36 -5.26
CA GLN A 340 12.48 21.60 -4.01
C GLN A 340 11.66 22.25 -2.89
N ALA A 341 11.05 23.42 -3.14
CA ALA A 341 10.16 24.05 -2.18
C ALA A 341 8.93 23.17 -1.90
N ARG A 342 8.63 23.01 -0.61
CA ARG A 342 7.30 22.59 -0.16
C ARG A 342 6.38 23.79 -0.21
N VAL A 343 5.15 23.59 -0.67
CA VAL A 343 4.16 24.66 -0.65
C VAL A 343 3.55 24.78 0.73
N GLY A 344 4.18 25.60 1.58
CA GLY A 344 3.55 26.14 2.78
C GLY A 344 2.50 27.16 2.35
N SER A 345 1.23 26.76 2.30
CA SER A 345 0.06 27.63 2.01
C SER A 345 0.07 28.43 0.70
N ALA A 346 0.96 28.15 -0.26
CA ALA A 346 0.97 28.86 -1.54
C ALA A 346 -0.03 28.29 -2.55
N ASN A 347 -0.40 29.14 -3.50
CA ASN A 347 -1.21 28.78 -4.65
C ASN A 347 -0.32 28.55 -5.87
N ILE A 348 -0.66 27.57 -6.70
CA ILE A 348 -0.07 27.40 -8.04
C ILE A 348 -1.08 27.84 -9.09
N THR A 349 -0.60 28.45 -10.17
CA THR A 349 -1.43 28.81 -11.32
C THR A 349 -1.06 27.93 -12.50
N LEU A 350 -2.03 27.16 -13.00
CA LEU A 350 -1.91 26.35 -14.20
C LEU A 350 -2.52 27.10 -15.38
N THR A 351 -1.74 27.36 -16.42
CA THR A 351 -2.26 27.88 -17.70
C THR A 351 -2.51 26.72 -18.65
N LEU A 352 -3.74 26.64 -19.15
CA LEU A 352 -4.23 25.59 -20.06
C LEU A 352 -4.42 26.15 -21.46
N ASP A 353 -4.04 25.37 -22.47
CA ASP A 353 -4.45 25.54 -23.86
C ASP A 353 -4.90 24.18 -24.42
N ILE A 354 -6.19 23.87 -24.21
CA ILE A 354 -6.83 22.65 -24.71
C ILE A 354 -7.74 23.03 -25.88
N ARG A 355 -7.49 22.42 -27.04
CA ARG A 355 -8.31 22.62 -28.24
C ARG A 355 -9.24 21.43 -28.46
N HIS A 356 -10.54 21.69 -28.49
CA HIS A 356 -11.59 20.68 -28.67
C HIS A 356 -12.86 21.31 -29.24
N GLY A 357 -13.61 20.55 -30.05
CA GLY A 357 -14.83 21.04 -30.71
C GLY A 357 -15.98 21.33 -29.75
N ASP A 358 -16.02 20.64 -28.60
CA ASP A 358 -17.02 20.82 -27.55
C ASP A 358 -16.42 20.52 -26.17
N ARG A 359 -16.18 21.55 -25.36
CA ARG A 359 -15.55 21.36 -24.04
C ARG A 359 -16.45 20.65 -23.04
N SER A 360 -17.77 20.64 -23.24
CA SER A 360 -18.71 19.94 -22.34
C SER A 360 -18.45 18.43 -22.28
N GLN A 361 -17.73 17.89 -23.26
CA GLN A 361 -17.36 16.47 -23.35
C GLN A 361 -16.05 16.12 -22.63
N LEU A 362 -15.35 17.11 -22.06
CA LEU A 362 -14.05 16.90 -21.43
C LEU A 362 -14.15 16.87 -19.91
N ALA A 363 -13.54 15.87 -19.30
CA ALA A 363 -13.11 15.94 -17.91
C ALA A 363 -11.62 16.31 -17.90
N VAL A 364 -11.24 17.33 -17.13
CA VAL A 364 -9.85 17.80 -17.03
C VAL A 364 -9.44 17.78 -15.57
N GLU A 365 -8.30 17.15 -15.31
CA GLU A 365 -7.74 16.96 -13.98
C GLU A 365 -6.26 17.36 -14.00
N LEU A 366 -5.80 17.98 -12.93
CA LEU A 366 -4.38 18.14 -12.65
C LEU A 366 -3.97 17.10 -11.61
N ILE A 367 -2.94 16.31 -11.89
CA ILE A 367 -2.43 15.30 -10.95
C ILE A 367 -1.06 15.77 -10.45
N ALA A 368 -0.94 15.92 -9.14
CA ALA A 368 0.32 16.29 -8.49
C ALA A 368 1.31 15.11 -8.45
N PRO A 369 2.61 15.37 -8.20
CA PRO A 369 3.61 14.31 -8.03
C PRO A 369 3.26 13.28 -6.96
N SER A 370 2.51 13.68 -5.92
CA SER A 370 1.98 12.80 -4.87
C SER A 370 0.84 11.88 -5.32
N GLY A 371 0.33 12.06 -6.55
CA GLY A 371 -0.88 11.38 -7.04
C GLY A 371 -2.19 12.08 -6.68
N ARG A 372 -2.15 13.20 -5.94
CA ARG A 372 -3.36 13.96 -5.59
C ARG A 372 -3.98 14.59 -6.84
N ILE A 373 -5.29 14.42 -6.98
CA ILE A 373 -6.08 14.93 -8.11
C ILE A 373 -6.73 16.27 -7.75
N TYR A 374 -6.59 17.24 -8.64
CA TYR A 374 -7.23 18.55 -8.59
C TYR A 374 -8.13 18.71 -9.82
N PRO A 375 -9.45 18.47 -9.69
CA PRO A 375 -10.39 18.61 -10.80
C PRO A 375 -10.45 20.04 -11.31
N ILE A 376 -10.48 20.22 -12.63
CA ILE A 376 -10.55 21.53 -13.26
C ILE A 376 -11.99 21.76 -13.72
N ASN A 377 -12.70 22.59 -12.96
CA ASN A 377 -14.05 22.97 -13.32
C ASN A 377 -14.02 23.96 -14.49
N HIS A 378 -14.56 23.55 -15.63
CA HIS A 378 -14.94 24.44 -16.73
C HIS A 378 -16.47 24.54 -16.70
N ASP A 379 -17.03 25.64 -17.21
CA ASP A 379 -18.46 25.98 -17.06
C ASP A 379 -19.45 24.98 -17.67
N GLY A 380 -18.99 23.85 -18.22
CA GLY A 380 -19.79 22.76 -18.75
C GLY A 380 -20.58 23.13 -20.01
N LYS A 381 -20.42 24.36 -20.53
CA LYS A 381 -21.18 24.85 -21.66
C LYS A 381 -20.67 24.23 -22.96
N ARG A 382 -21.59 24.02 -23.89
CA ARG A 382 -21.30 23.59 -25.27
C ARG A 382 -20.59 24.70 -26.05
N GLN A 383 -19.28 24.80 -25.86
CA GLN A 383 -18.39 25.80 -26.48
C GLN A 383 -17.05 25.15 -26.84
N PRO A 384 -16.34 25.64 -27.86
CA PRO A 384 -15.03 25.11 -28.22
C PRO A 384 -13.95 25.55 -27.22
N ASN A 385 -12.94 24.69 -27.03
CA ASN A 385 -11.69 24.94 -26.30
C ASN A 385 -11.79 25.24 -24.79
N ILE A 386 -10.71 24.92 -24.07
CA ILE A 386 -10.46 25.37 -22.68
C ILE A 386 -9.11 26.08 -22.69
N VAL A 387 -9.15 27.42 -22.76
CA VAL A 387 -7.96 28.27 -22.74
C VAL A 387 -8.10 29.24 -21.57
N GLY A 388 -7.11 29.30 -20.68
CA GLY A 388 -7.18 30.15 -19.50
C GLY A 388 -6.22 29.72 -18.41
N SER A 389 -6.32 30.33 -17.24
CA SER A 389 -5.52 29.96 -16.07
C SER A 389 -6.41 29.61 -14.89
N VAL A 390 -6.05 28.56 -14.17
CA VAL A 390 -6.75 28.11 -12.94
C VAL A 390 -5.75 28.07 -11.81
N THR A 391 -6.15 28.55 -10.64
CA THR A 391 -5.28 28.64 -9.46
C THR A 391 -5.73 27.63 -8.41
N PHE A 392 -4.80 26.82 -7.92
CA PHE A 392 -5.04 25.77 -6.93
C PHE A 392 -4.26 26.06 -5.66
N GLY A 393 -4.92 25.88 -4.51
CA GLY A 393 -4.25 25.81 -3.22
C GLY A 393 -3.66 24.42 -3.00
N VAL A 394 -2.34 24.29 -2.96
CA VAL A 394 -1.64 23.00 -2.89
C VAL A 394 -0.96 22.81 -1.53
N LYS A 395 -1.74 22.97 -0.46
CA LYS A 395 -1.25 22.84 0.92
C LYS A 395 -0.59 21.47 1.14
N ASN A 396 0.62 21.50 1.70
CA ASN A 396 1.45 20.33 2.01
C ASN A 396 1.91 19.52 0.77
N GLU A 397 1.78 20.07 -0.43
CA GLU A 397 2.28 19.46 -1.66
C GLU A 397 3.76 19.80 -1.88
N ARG A 398 4.54 18.84 -2.38
CA ARG A 398 5.89 19.09 -2.90
C ARG A 398 5.78 19.54 -4.36
N LEU A 399 6.41 20.67 -4.71
CA LEU A 399 6.43 21.11 -6.11
C LEU A 399 7.27 20.18 -6.99
N GLN A 400 8.35 19.62 -6.43
CA GLN A 400 9.28 18.77 -7.17
C GLN A 400 8.60 17.49 -7.66
N GLY A 401 8.66 17.25 -8.97
CA GLY A 401 8.17 16.02 -9.58
C GLY A 401 7.49 16.26 -10.91
N THR A 402 6.79 15.25 -11.40
CA THR A 402 6.00 15.36 -12.64
C THR A 402 4.57 15.67 -12.27
N TRP A 403 4.07 16.81 -12.74
CA TRP A 403 2.66 17.16 -12.73
C TRP A 403 2.06 16.71 -14.06
N THR A 404 0.91 16.04 -14.07
CA THR A 404 0.30 15.48 -15.30
C THR A 404 -1.14 15.90 -15.52
#